data_AF-A0A7W0WHR8-F1
#
_entry.id   AF-A0A7W0WHR8-F1
#
_cell.length_a   1.000
_cell.length_b   1.000
_cell.length_c   1.000
_cell.angle_alpha   90.00
_cell.angle_beta   90.00
_cell.angle_gamma   90.00
#
_symmetry.space_group_name_H-M   'P 1'
#
loop_
_entity.id
_entity.type
_entity.pdbx_description
1 polymer ?
#
loop_
_entity_poly.entity_id
_entity_poly.type
_entity_poly.pdbx_seq_one_letter_code
_entity_poly.pdbx_strand_id
1 'polypeptide(L)'
;EDFGLSRHAPDGLLGGDAHLNARILRDILTGEERGAPRDIVLLNAGAAIHVSGRAVTVDEGVRLARDSIADGAAARALEDFIKTTRRLSGTV
;
A
#
# COMPACT_ATOMS: atom_id res chain seq x y z
N GLU A 1 5.95 2.40 19.65
CA GLU A 1 5.71 3.34 18.54
C GLU A 1 4.22 3.52 18.39
N ASP A 2 3.76 4.68 17.90
CA ASP A 2 2.37 5.16 18.07
C ASP A 2 1.34 4.45 17.18
N PHE A 3 1.77 3.72 16.14
CA PHE A 3 0.88 3.13 15.11
C PHE A 3 1.03 1.60 14.95
N GLY A 4 1.72 0.94 15.89
CA GLY A 4 2.00 -0.51 15.79
C GLY A 4 2.87 -0.89 14.57
N LEU A 5 3.67 0.05 14.07
CA LEU A 5 4.66 -0.16 13.01
C LEU A 5 6.06 -0.20 13.63
N SER A 6 6.96 -0.94 12.99
CA SER A 6 8.36 -0.99 13.42
C SER A 6 9.14 0.20 12.87
N ARG A 7 10.12 0.67 13.63
CA ARG A 7 11.11 1.62 13.11
C ARG A 7 12.10 0.89 12.21
N HIS A 8 12.40 1.46 11.06
CA HIS A 8 13.33 0.91 10.08
C HIS A 8 14.45 1.89 9.78
N ALA A 9 15.63 1.37 9.40
CA ALA A 9 16.68 2.21 8.84
C ALA A 9 16.27 2.73 7.44
N PRO A 10 16.70 3.93 7.04
CA PRO A 10 16.39 4.48 5.71
C PRO A 10 16.75 3.54 4.56
N ASP A 11 17.86 2.79 4.68
CA ASP A 11 18.33 1.84 3.68
C ASP A 11 17.32 0.70 3.41
N GLY A 12 16.44 0.39 4.37
CA GLY A 12 15.36 -0.59 4.20
C GLY A 12 14.25 -0.13 3.24
N LEU A 13 14.22 1.16 2.87
CA LEU A 13 13.25 1.75 1.94
C LEU A 13 13.80 1.88 0.52
N LEU A 14 15.04 1.45 0.27
CA LEU A 14 15.64 1.54 -1.06
C LEU A 14 14.87 0.66 -2.05
N GLY A 15 14.35 1.30 -3.09
CA GLY A 15 13.89 0.62 -4.30
C GLY A 15 15.05 0.36 -5.26
N GLY A 16 14.71 0.02 -6.50
CA GLY A 16 15.67 -0.04 -7.59
C GLY A 16 15.03 0.34 -8.92
N ASP A 17 15.25 -0.48 -9.94
CA ASP A 17 14.66 -0.24 -11.26
C ASP A 17 13.13 -0.38 -11.27
N ALA A 18 12.53 -0.05 -12.41
CA ALA A 18 11.08 -0.10 -12.59
C ALA A 18 10.48 -1.50 -12.34
N HIS A 19 11.19 -2.57 -12.73
CA HIS A 19 10.71 -3.94 -12.53
C HIS A 19 10.77 -4.35 -11.06
N LEU A 20 11.83 -3.97 -10.36
CA LEU A 20 11.98 -4.22 -8.93
C LEU A 20 10.92 -3.46 -8.13
N ASN A 21 10.73 -2.16 -8.38
CA ASN A 21 9.73 -1.37 -7.68
C ASN A 21 8.31 -1.88 -7.95
N ALA A 22 8.05 -2.35 -9.18
CA ALA A 22 6.78 -2.96 -9.54
C ALA A 22 6.53 -4.30 -8.84
N ARG A 23 7.58 -5.07 -8.51
CA ARG A 23 7.47 -6.27 -7.67
C ARG A 23 7.22 -5.89 -6.22
N ILE A 24 8.07 -5.03 -5.64
CA ILE A 24 7.92 -4.53 -4.26
C ILE A 24 6.49 -4.03 -3.99
N LEU A 25 5.95 -3.20 -4.89
CA LEU A 25 4.58 -2.71 -4.75
C LEU A 25 3.55 -3.86 -4.76
N ARG A 26 3.67 -4.82 -5.67
CA ARG A 26 2.75 -5.97 -5.70
C ARG A 26 2.85 -6.80 -4.43
N ASP A 27 4.07 -7.09 -3.98
CA ASP A 27 4.33 -7.86 -2.77
C ASP A 27 3.74 -7.16 -1.52
N ILE A 28 3.77 -5.82 -1.47
CA ILE A 28 3.08 -5.03 -0.45
C ILE A 28 1.56 -5.23 -0.54
N LEU A 29 0.98 -5.07 -1.73
CA LEU A 29 -0.49 -5.13 -1.91
C LEU A 29 -1.07 -6.53 -1.73
N THR A 30 -0.29 -7.59 -1.98
CA THR A 30 -0.67 -9.00 -1.73
C THR A 30 -0.37 -9.45 -0.30
N GLY A 31 0.37 -8.66 0.48
CA GLY A 31 0.74 -8.97 1.86
C GLY A 31 1.96 -9.90 2.00
N GLU A 32 2.69 -10.14 0.92
CA GLU A 32 3.94 -10.90 0.90
C GLU A 32 5.10 -10.11 1.54
N GLU A 33 5.20 -8.80 1.27
CA GLU A 33 6.17 -7.91 1.90
C GLU A 33 5.75 -7.58 3.34
N ARG A 34 6.68 -7.69 4.31
CA ARG A 34 6.37 -7.55 5.75
C ARG A 34 7.32 -6.62 6.53
N GLY A 35 8.27 -6.00 5.86
CA GLY A 35 9.27 -5.08 6.39
C GLY A 35 9.02 -3.62 6.04
N ALA A 36 10.11 -2.85 5.97
CA ALA A 36 10.09 -1.39 5.86
C ALA A 36 9.23 -0.85 4.70
N PRO A 37 9.26 -1.42 3.47
CA PRO A 37 8.45 -0.93 2.37
C PRO A 37 6.95 -1.01 2.64
N ARG A 38 6.46 -2.10 3.25
CA ARG A 38 5.05 -2.22 3.64
C ARG A 38 4.71 -1.21 4.73
N ASP A 39 5.55 -1.11 5.76
CA ASP A 39 5.23 -0.28 6.92
C ASP A 39 5.16 1.21 6.56
N ILE A 40 6.02 1.71 5.66
CA ILE A 40 5.92 3.11 5.17
C ILE A 40 4.66 3.34 4.32
N VAL A 41 4.25 2.34 3.53
CA VAL A 41 3.01 2.41 2.75
C VAL A 41 1.79 2.41 3.67
N LEU A 42 1.77 1.58 4.71
CA LEU A 42 0.70 1.56 5.71
C LEU A 42 0.57 2.91 6.43
N LEU A 43 1.69 3.53 6.80
CA LEU A 43 1.69 4.85 7.44
C LEU A 43 1.11 5.93 6.51
N ASN A 44 1.60 6.01 5.27
CA ASN A 44 1.14 7.00 4.30
C ASN A 44 -0.33 6.79 3.89
N ALA A 45 -0.74 5.54 3.67
CA ALA A 45 -2.12 5.20 3.37
C ALA A 45 -3.03 5.50 4.58
N GLY A 46 -2.59 5.21 5.80
CA GLY A 46 -3.34 5.53 7.01
C GLY A 46 -3.55 7.02 7.19
N ALA A 47 -2.52 7.83 6.95
CA ALA A 47 -2.65 9.29 6.92
C ALA A 47 -3.63 9.76 5.83
N ALA A 48 -3.55 9.19 4.61
CA ALA A 48 -4.47 9.51 3.51
C ALA A 48 -5.94 9.16 3.84
N ILE A 49 -6.17 8.01 4.48
CA ILE A 49 -7.50 7.58 4.93
C ILE A 49 -8.03 8.52 6.01
N HIS A 50 -7.20 8.92 6.96
CA HIS A 50 -7.57 9.88 8.00
C HIS A 50 -7.99 11.24 7.41
N VAL A 51 -7.17 11.85 6.55
CA VAL A 51 -7.50 13.15 5.95
C VAL A 51 -8.71 13.10 5.01
N SER A 52 -9.06 11.92 4.50
CA SER A 52 -10.30 11.73 3.73
C SER A 52 -11.58 11.74 4.58
N GLY A 53 -11.47 11.75 5.92
CA GLY A 53 -12.59 11.67 6.85
C GLY A 53 -13.13 10.25 7.07
N ARG A 54 -12.47 9.22 6.52
CA ARG A 54 -12.86 7.80 6.67
C ARG A 54 -12.31 7.14 7.93
N ALA A 55 -11.40 7.81 8.63
CA ALA A 55 -10.87 7.41 9.94
C ALA A 55 -10.73 8.64 10.85
N VAL A 56 -11.08 8.49 12.11
CA VAL A 56 -11.03 9.56 13.13
C VAL A 56 -9.58 9.89 13.51
N THR A 57 -8.69 8.91 13.44
CA THR A 57 -7.26 9.07 13.74
C THR A 57 -6.38 8.45 12.65
N VAL A 58 -5.11 8.83 12.62
CA VAL A 58 -4.11 8.20 11.75
C VAL A 58 -3.94 6.72 12.10
N ASP A 59 -3.95 6.35 13.38
CA ASP A 59 -3.86 4.95 13.82
C ASP A 59 -5.02 4.09 13.28
N GLU A 60 -6.25 4.59 13.36
CA GLU A 60 -7.40 3.92 12.74
C GLU A 60 -7.23 3.81 11.22
N GLY A 61 -6.71 4.85 10.57
CA GLY A 61 -6.38 4.81 9.15
C GLY A 61 -5.35 3.73 8.81
N VAL A 62 -4.28 3.60 9.60
CA VAL A 62 -3.25 2.57 9.43
C VAL A 62 -3.85 1.17 9.58
N ARG A 63 -4.77 0.98 10.53
CA ARG A 63 -5.51 -0.28 10.69
C ARG A 63 -6.35 -0.59 9.46
N LEU A 64 -7.12 0.37 8.93
CA LEU A 64 -7.91 0.19 7.70
C LEU A 64 -7.03 -0.10 6.48
N ALA A 65 -5.88 0.56 6.35
CA ALA A 65 -4.91 0.26 5.30
C ALA A 65 -4.41 -1.19 5.41
N ARG A 66 -4.08 -1.65 6.62
CA ARG A 66 -3.65 -3.02 6.89
C ARG A 66 -4.75 -4.04 6.56
N ASP A 67 -5.99 -3.76 6.96
CA ASP A 67 -7.15 -4.60 6.69
C ASP A 67 -7.36 -4.74 5.17
N SER A 68 -7.19 -3.65 4.40
CA SER A 68 -7.33 -3.67 2.93
C SER A 68 -6.27 -4.51 2.20
N ILE A 69 -5.08 -4.67 2.80
CA ILE A 69 -4.05 -5.60 2.28
C ILE A 69 -4.43 -7.02 2.66
N ALA A 70 -4.81 -7.24 3.93
CA ALA A 70 -5.13 -8.57 4.46
C ALA A 70 -6.33 -9.24 3.78
N ASP A 71 -7.36 -8.47 3.42
CA ASP A 71 -8.55 -8.97 2.71
C ASP A 71 -8.38 -8.99 1.17
N GLY A 72 -7.25 -8.50 0.66
CA GLY A 72 -6.89 -8.42 -0.76
C GLY A 72 -7.57 -7.28 -1.53
N ALA A 73 -8.28 -6.35 -0.88
CA ALA A 73 -8.93 -5.22 -1.54
C ALA A 73 -7.92 -4.29 -2.22
N ALA A 74 -6.76 -4.09 -1.60
CA ALA A 74 -5.69 -3.25 -2.15
C ALA A 74 -5.13 -3.84 -3.46
N ALA A 75 -4.88 -5.15 -3.52
CA ALA A 75 -4.48 -5.85 -4.74
C ALA A 75 -5.57 -5.80 -5.82
N ARG A 76 -6.84 -6.04 -5.44
CA ARG A 76 -7.98 -5.94 -6.38
C ARG A 76 -8.11 -4.54 -6.98
N ALA A 77 -7.92 -3.48 -6.19
CA ALA A 77 -7.99 -2.11 -6.68
C ALA A 77 -6.94 -1.83 -7.77
N LEU A 78 -5.71 -2.36 -7.64
CA LEU A 78 -4.69 -2.25 -8.69
C LEU A 78 -5.12 -2.98 -9.96
N GLU A 79 -5.61 -4.21 -9.85
CA GLU A 79 -6.08 -5.00 -11.00
C GLU A 79 -7.24 -4.33 -11.73
N ASP A 80 -8.20 -3.76 -10.99
CA ASP A 80 -9.34 -3.05 -11.56
C ASP A 80 -8.89 -1.76 -12.26
N PHE A 81 -7.91 -1.04 -11.71
CA PHE A 81 -7.29 0.12 -12.36
C PHE A 81 -6.60 -0.27 -13.68
N ILE A 82 -5.82 -1.35 -13.67
CA ILE A 82 -5.14 -1.86 -14.88
C ILE A 82 -6.16 -2.25 -15.96
N LYS A 83 -7.19 -3.03 -15.60
CA LYS A 83 -8.24 -3.45 -16.54
C LYS A 83 -8.99 -2.25 -17.12
N THR A 84 -9.36 -1.29 -16.26
CA THR A 84 -10.11 -0.11 -16.65
C THR A 84 -9.32 0.76 -17.61
N THR A 85 -8.07 1.06 -17.27
CA THR A 85 -7.21 1.93 -18.10
C THR A 85 -6.90 1.31 -19.45
N ARG A 86 -6.66 0.00 -19.53
CA ARG A 86 -6.47 -0.72 -20.79
C ARG A 86 -7.71 -0.74 -21.69
N ARG A 87 -8.89 -0.91 -21.09
CA ARG A 87 -10.18 -0.82 -21.81
C ARG A 87 -10.39 0.58 -22.38
N LEU A 88 -10.07 1.63 -21.61
CA LEU A 88 -10.19 3.02 -22.06
C LEU A 88 -9.18 3.38 -23.15
N SER A 89 -7.99 2.75 -23.18
CA SER A 89 -6.97 2.98 -24.21
C SER A 89 -7.17 2.14 -25.47
N GLY A 90 -8.21 1.30 -25.56
CA GLY A 90 -8.45 0.39 -26.68
C GLY A 90 -7.37 -0.69 -26.83
N THR A 91 -6.62 -0.98 -25.76
CA THR A 91 -5.56 -2.00 -25.73
C THR A 91 -6.10 -3.37 -25.29
N VAL A 92 -7.41 -3.45 -24.99
CA VAL A 92 -8.20 -4.65 -24.72
C VAL A 92 -9.51 -4.54 -25.50
#